data_AF-A0A3R7HYA7-F1
#
_entry.id   AF-A0A3R7HYA7-F1
#
_cell.length_a   1.000
_cell.length_b   1.000
_cell.length_c   1.000
_cell.angle_alpha   90.00
_cell.angle_beta   90.00
_cell.angle_gamma   90.00
#
_symmetry.space_group_name_H-M   'P 1'
#
loop_
_entity.id
_entity.type
_entity.pdbx_description
1 polymer ?
#
loop_
_entity_poly.entity_id
_entity_poly.type
_entity_poly.pdbx_seq_one_letter_code
_entity_poly.pdbx_strand_id
1 'polypeptide(L)'
;MALLVWVPELDTGIPEIDRQHRRIVDYINRLYELRSTHDREALGDVIGEMVDYTLSHFVFEESLMESSGYLFSGPHKKVHELFTRRVAEMQSRFDAGEDVTDELHGMLSRWLFNHIRNEDHGYVDTAKAYLRMAQQGSPTAEKERIKAELLQELERRQKKKGLLARLFGS
;
A
#
# COMPACT_ATOMS: atom_id res chain seq x y z
N MET A 1 13.65 22.75 6.98
CA MET A 1 12.98 21.96 5.91
C MET A 1 11.52 22.38 5.79
N ALA A 2 10.73 21.79 4.90
CA ALA A 2 9.34 22.16 4.63
C ALA A 2 8.42 20.93 4.78
N LEU A 3 7.10 21.17 4.84
CA LEU A 3 6.08 20.12 4.76
C LEU A 3 6.25 19.31 3.47
N LEU A 4 6.05 18.00 3.58
CA LEU A 4 5.99 17.09 2.47
C LEU A 4 4.65 17.21 1.75
N VAL A 5 4.70 17.32 0.44
CA VAL A 5 3.52 17.32 -0.42
C VAL A 5 3.57 16.05 -1.27
N TRP A 6 2.49 15.27 -1.25
CA TRP A 6 2.37 14.10 -2.09
C TRP A 6 2.33 14.51 -3.56
N VAL A 7 3.08 13.79 -4.40
CA VAL A 7 3.12 14.00 -5.85
C VAL A 7 2.78 12.71 -6.59
N PRO A 8 2.15 12.76 -7.78
CA PRO A 8 1.70 11.56 -8.49
C PRO A 8 2.80 10.54 -8.81
N GLU A 9 4.05 10.98 -8.91
CA GLU A 9 5.21 10.11 -9.16
C GLU A 9 5.55 9.16 -8.00
N LEU A 10 4.85 9.29 -6.87
CA LEU A 10 4.94 8.35 -5.75
C LEU A 10 3.83 7.30 -5.76
N ASP A 11 2.84 7.42 -6.65
CA ASP A 11 1.76 6.45 -6.72
C ASP A 11 2.28 5.14 -7.34
N THR A 12 2.23 4.07 -6.56
CA THR A 12 2.49 2.69 -7.02
C THR A 12 1.34 2.20 -7.90
N GLY A 13 0.15 2.79 -7.74
CA GLY A 13 -1.09 2.35 -8.38
C GLY A 13 -1.69 1.09 -7.75
N ILE A 14 -1.24 0.73 -6.54
CA ILE A 14 -1.88 -0.25 -5.67
C ILE A 14 -2.58 0.56 -4.56
N PRO A 15 -3.92 0.69 -4.57
CA PRO A 15 -4.62 1.66 -3.72
C PRO A 15 -4.35 1.54 -2.22
N GLU A 16 -4.12 0.31 -1.72
CA GLU A 16 -3.77 0.09 -0.31
C GLU A 16 -2.38 0.62 0.03
N ILE A 17 -1.39 0.38 -0.84
CA ILE A 17 -0.01 0.85 -0.65
C ILE A 17 0.02 2.38 -0.70
N ASP A 18 -0.61 2.98 -1.72
CA ASP A 18 -0.65 4.44 -1.88
C ASP A 18 -1.32 5.12 -0.68
N ARG A 19 -2.36 4.50 -0.10
CA ARG A 19 -2.99 4.97 1.14
C ARG A 19 -2.03 4.89 2.33
N GLN A 20 -1.31 3.78 2.48
CA GLN A 20 -0.36 3.62 3.58
C GLN A 20 0.79 4.61 3.48
N HIS A 21 1.38 4.79 2.30
CA HIS A 21 2.44 5.78 2.08
C HIS A 21 1.98 7.22 2.38
N ARG A 22 0.77 7.60 1.94
CA ARG A 22 0.19 8.92 2.25
C ARG A 22 0.02 9.11 3.76
N ARG A 23 -0.40 8.07 4.48
CA ARG A 23 -0.52 8.12 5.93
C ARG A 23 0.84 8.29 6.63
N ILE A 24 1.90 7.66 6.10
CA ILE A 24 3.27 7.89 6.60
C ILE A 24 3.70 9.34 6.35
N VAL A 25 3.36 9.92 5.19
CA VAL A 25 3.60 11.34 4.91
C VAL A 25 2.88 12.25 5.91
N ASP A 26 1.63 11.94 6.27
CA ASP A 26 0.89 12.70 7.29
C ASP A 26 1.62 12.68 8.65
N TYR A 27 2.15 11.54 9.06
CA TYR A 27 2.93 11.42 10.29
C TYR A 27 4.22 12.25 10.25
N ILE A 28 4.95 12.23 9.12
CA ILE A 28 6.17 13.04 8.95
C ILE A 28 5.83 14.53 9.01
N ASN A 29 4.72 14.94 8.38
CA ASN A 29 4.24 16.32 8.44
C ASN A 29 3.79 16.71 9.85
N ARG A 30 3.17 15.80 10.60
CA ARG A 30 2.77 16.07 11.98
C ARG A 30 3.99 16.24 12.90
N LEU A 31 5.02 15.41 12.73
CA LEU A 31 6.31 15.59 13.40
C LEU A 31 6.92 16.96 13.06
N TYR A 32 6.87 17.36 11.80
CA TYR A 32 7.31 18.68 11.37
C TYR A 32 6.55 19.79 12.12
N GLU A 33 5.22 19.79 12.12
CA GLU A 33 4.43 20.83 12.80
C GLU A 33 4.73 20.92 14.29
N LEU A 34 4.74 19.78 14.98
CA LEU A 34 4.91 19.71 16.44
C LEU A 34 6.29 20.18 16.90
N ARG A 35 7.34 20.09 16.08
CA ARG A 35 8.67 20.54 16.47
C ARG A 35 8.73 22.01 16.88
N SER A 36 7.81 22.84 16.36
CA SER A 36 7.72 24.27 16.71
C SER A 36 7.09 24.51 18.09
N THR A 37 6.31 23.55 18.59
CA THR A 37 5.56 23.67 19.85
C THR A 37 6.37 23.29 21.08
N HIS A 38 7.49 22.58 20.90
CA HIS A 38 8.32 22.01 21.97
C HIS A 38 7.55 21.11 22.95
N ASP A 39 6.37 20.63 22.55
CA ASP A 39 5.58 19.67 23.30
C ASP A 39 6.19 18.27 23.17
N ARG A 40 6.97 17.88 24.18
CA ARG A 40 7.72 16.62 24.16
C ARG A 40 6.81 15.39 24.22
N GLU A 41 5.66 15.49 24.90
CA GLU A 41 4.69 14.40 24.99
C GLU A 41 4.07 14.17 23.62
N ALA A 42 3.54 15.22 22.99
CA ALA A 42 2.98 15.13 21.64
C ALA A 42 4.01 14.67 20.59
N LEU A 43 5.28 15.08 20.73
CA LEU A 43 6.38 14.60 19.90
C LEU A 43 6.66 13.10 20.11
N GLY A 44 6.65 12.64 21.36
CA GLY A 44 6.81 11.21 21.66
C GLY A 44 5.70 10.38 21.06
N ASP A 45 4.45 10.82 21.21
CA ASP A 45 3.27 10.15 20.67
C ASP A 45 3.34 10.04 19.14
N VAL A 46 3.59 11.14 18.43
CA VAL A 46 3.67 11.09 16.96
C VAL A 46 4.83 10.24 16.46
N ILE A 47 5.97 10.23 17.17
CA ILE A 47 7.11 9.37 16.84
C ILE A 47 6.69 7.90 17.00
N GLY A 48 6.11 7.53 18.14
CA GLY A 48 5.66 6.16 18.41
C GLY A 48 4.63 5.68 17.38
N GLU A 49 3.58 6.46 17.12
CA GLU A 49 2.54 6.13 16.14
C GLU A 49 3.13 5.93 14.73
N MET A 50 4.08 6.78 14.33
CA MET A 50 4.74 6.71 13.04
C MET A 50 5.62 5.46 12.91
N VAL A 51 6.37 5.10 13.96
CA VAL A 51 7.15 3.85 14.00
C VAL A 51 6.23 2.65 13.84
N ASP A 52 5.21 2.53 14.69
CA ASP A 52 4.28 1.41 14.67
C ASP A 52 3.57 1.26 13.33
N TYR A 53 3.12 2.38 12.75
CA TYR A 53 2.45 2.38 11.46
C TYR A 53 3.39 1.94 10.33
N THR A 54 4.63 2.45 10.32
CA THR A 54 5.63 2.09 9.31
C THR A 54 6.00 0.60 9.38
N LEU A 55 6.12 0.03 10.59
CA LEU A 55 6.35 -1.41 10.75
C LEU A 55 5.18 -2.24 10.23
N SER A 56 3.95 -1.83 10.51
CA SER A 56 2.76 -2.51 10.00
C SER A 56 2.68 -2.46 8.47
N HIS A 57 3.10 -1.35 7.87
CA HIS A 57 3.20 -1.17 6.42
C HIS A 57 4.24 -2.12 5.81
N PHE A 58 5.44 -2.24 6.39
CA PHE A 58 6.45 -3.19 5.92
C PHE A 58 5.98 -4.64 5.98
N VAL A 59 5.29 -5.04 7.06
CA VAL A 59 4.71 -6.38 7.17
C VAL A 59 3.70 -6.64 6.05
N PHE A 60 2.88 -5.64 5.72
CA PHE A 60 1.92 -5.73 4.62
C PHE A 60 2.63 -5.93 3.27
N GLU A 61 3.62 -5.09 2.96
CA GLU A 61 4.39 -5.19 1.71
C GLU A 61 5.15 -6.50 1.60
N GLU A 62 5.83 -6.92 2.66
CA GLU A 62 6.57 -8.18 2.69
C GLU A 62 5.65 -9.38 2.42
N SER A 63 4.47 -9.38 3.03
CA SER A 63 3.45 -10.41 2.79
C SER A 63 2.95 -10.41 1.34
N LEU A 64 2.76 -9.23 0.76
CA LEU A 64 2.35 -9.07 -0.64
C LEU A 64 3.45 -9.52 -1.61
N MET A 65 4.70 -9.16 -1.34
CA MET A 65 5.86 -9.58 -2.12
C MET A 65 6.05 -11.10 -2.08
N GLU A 66 5.97 -11.71 -0.89
CA GLU A 66 6.07 -13.16 -0.73
C GLU A 66 4.93 -13.88 -1.47
N SER A 67 3.69 -13.44 -1.26
CA SER A 67 2.51 -14.06 -1.90
C SER A 67 2.51 -13.93 -3.42
N SER A 68 3.07 -12.84 -3.94
CA SER A 68 3.17 -12.60 -5.38
C SER A 68 4.37 -13.30 -6.03
N GLY A 69 5.28 -13.87 -5.24
CA GLY A 69 6.48 -14.53 -5.75
C GLY A 69 7.57 -13.57 -6.23
N TYR A 70 7.64 -12.36 -5.66
CA TYR A 70 8.65 -11.38 -6.03
C TYR A 70 10.06 -11.87 -5.64
N LEU A 71 10.95 -11.98 -6.64
CA LEU A 71 12.28 -12.60 -6.51
C LEU A 71 13.20 -11.84 -5.54
N PHE A 72 13.04 -10.51 -5.42
CA PHE A 72 13.88 -9.66 -4.58
C PHE A 72 13.26 -9.31 -3.22
N SER A 73 12.24 -10.08 -2.77
CA SER A 73 11.60 -9.93 -1.46
C SER A 73 12.60 -9.99 -0.29
N GLY A 74 13.57 -10.91 -0.35
CA GLY A 74 14.63 -11.03 0.67
C GLY A 74 15.49 -9.76 0.80
N PRO A 75 16.12 -9.28 -0.30
CA PRO A 75 16.81 -7.99 -0.31
C PRO A 75 15.95 -6.80 0.15
N HIS A 76 14.70 -6.67 -0.31
CA HIS A 76 13.79 -5.58 0.09
C HIS A 76 13.54 -5.58 1.61
N LYS A 77 13.25 -6.75 2.18
CA LYS A 77 13.11 -6.92 3.63
C LYS A 77 14.36 -6.49 4.41
N LYS A 78 15.57 -6.68 3.86
CA LYS A 78 16.80 -6.18 4.50
C LYS A 78 16.90 -4.66 4.51
N VAL A 79 16.37 -3.98 3.49
CA VAL A 79 16.25 -2.51 3.48
C VAL A 79 15.30 -2.05 4.59
N HIS A 80 14.15 -2.71 4.75
CA HIS A 80 13.21 -2.44 5.86
C HIS A 80 13.87 -2.64 7.22
N GLU A 81 14.51 -3.79 7.46
CA GLU A 81 15.17 -4.09 8.74
C GLU A 81 16.25 -3.06 9.11
N LEU A 82 17.02 -2.57 8.13
CA LEU A 82 18.02 -1.53 8.34
C LEU A 82 17.39 -0.20 8.75
N PHE A 83 16.30 0.17 8.08
CA PHE A 83 15.57 1.40 8.39
C PHE A 83 14.92 1.34 9.77
N THR A 84 14.25 0.23 10.10
CA THR A 84 13.66 -0.01 11.43
C THR A 84 14.70 0.15 12.55
N ARG A 85 15.90 -0.40 12.39
CA ARG A 85 16.98 -0.23 13.38
C ARG A 85 17.36 1.23 13.57
N ARG A 86 17.46 1.99 12.47
CA ARG A 86 17.82 3.40 12.53
C ARG A 86 16.72 4.25 13.17
N VAL A 87 15.46 3.95 12.90
CA VAL A 87 14.32 4.63 13.54
C VAL A 87 14.26 4.32 15.04
N ALA A 88 14.50 3.07 15.44
CA ALA A 88 14.55 2.68 16.85
C ALA A 88 15.69 3.39 17.61
N GLU A 89 16.86 3.57 16.98
CA GLU A 89 17.97 4.36 17.54
C GLU A 89 17.56 5.82 17.78
N MET A 90 16.85 6.43 16.83
CA MET A 90 16.36 7.81 16.95
C MET A 90 15.32 7.94 18.06
N GLN A 91 14.40 6.98 18.16
CA GLN A 91 13.41 6.93 19.25
C GLN A 91 14.10 6.80 20.61
N SER A 92 15.08 5.91 20.75
CA SER A 92 15.84 5.76 22.01
C SER A 92 16.59 7.03 22.40
N ARG A 93 17.18 7.76 21.44
CA ARG A 93 17.83 9.05 21.69
C ARG A 93 16.82 10.10 22.13
N PHE A 94 15.65 10.15 21.49
CA PHE A 94 14.55 11.01 21.92
C PHE A 94 14.10 10.67 23.34
N ASP A 95 13.89 9.40 23.68
CA ASP A 95 13.47 9.00 25.03
C ASP A 95 14.52 9.36 26.09
N ALA A 96 15.81 9.37 25.71
CA ALA A 96 16.92 9.77 26.57
C ALA A 96 17.05 11.30 26.79
N GLY A 97 16.22 12.11 26.14
CA GLY A 97 16.21 13.56 26.32
C GLY A 97 16.79 14.36 25.16
N GLU A 98 17.39 13.73 24.14
CA GLU A 98 17.89 14.45 22.97
C GLU A 98 16.76 15.07 22.14
N ASP A 99 17.05 16.19 21.50
CA ASP A 99 16.23 16.71 20.41
C ASP A 99 16.75 16.14 19.09
N VAL A 100 16.01 15.15 18.57
CA VAL A 100 16.29 14.50 17.29
C VAL A 100 15.32 14.92 16.19
N THR A 101 14.41 15.86 16.45
CA THR A 101 13.22 16.09 15.62
C THR A 101 13.55 16.46 14.18
N ASP A 102 14.46 17.41 13.97
CA ASP A 102 14.90 17.82 12.63
C ASP A 102 15.71 16.72 11.91
N GLU A 103 16.57 16.00 12.64
CA GLU A 103 17.37 14.89 12.10
C GLU A 103 16.44 13.75 11.64
N LEU A 104 15.50 13.37 12.50
CA LEU A 104 14.49 12.33 12.26
C LEU A 104 13.60 12.71 11.08
N HIS A 105 13.01 13.91 11.08
CA HIS A 105 12.21 14.38 9.96
C HIS A 105 12.96 14.30 8.62
N GLY A 106 14.22 14.74 8.59
CA GLY A 106 15.04 14.71 7.37
C GLY A 106 15.40 13.30 6.90
N MET A 107 15.70 12.41 7.83
CA MET A 107 15.96 11.01 7.56
C MET A 107 14.72 10.32 6.99
N LEU A 108 13.57 10.44 7.66
CA LEU A 108 12.30 9.84 7.23
C LEU A 108 11.89 10.34 5.85
N SER A 109 11.95 11.66 5.65
CA SER A 109 11.61 12.29 4.37
C SER A 109 12.47 11.74 3.23
N ARG A 110 13.80 11.76 3.37
CA ARG A 110 14.68 11.27 2.30
C ARG A 110 14.49 9.78 2.05
N TRP A 111 14.36 9.00 3.12
CA TRP A 111 14.22 7.55 3.01
C TRP A 111 12.93 7.18 2.29
N LEU A 112 11.77 7.72 2.72
CA LEU A 112 10.47 7.38 2.13
C LEU A 112 10.43 7.65 0.63
N PHE A 113 10.81 8.85 0.19
CA PHE A 113 10.78 9.18 -1.24
C PHE A 113 11.76 8.34 -2.06
N ASN A 114 12.94 8.03 -1.52
CA ASN A 114 13.92 7.20 -2.20
C ASN A 114 13.47 5.73 -2.26
N HIS A 115 12.87 5.24 -1.19
CA HIS A 115 12.40 3.88 -1.06
C HIS A 115 11.24 3.59 -2.01
N ILE A 116 10.21 4.45 -2.00
CA ILE A 116 9.07 4.31 -2.92
C ILE A 116 9.56 4.25 -4.37
N ARG A 117 10.43 5.21 -4.75
CA ARG A 117 10.90 5.36 -6.13
C ARG A 117 11.77 4.21 -6.62
N ASN A 118 12.68 3.73 -5.77
CA ASN A 118 13.73 2.81 -6.21
C ASN A 118 13.50 1.36 -5.78
N GLU A 119 12.74 1.13 -4.71
CA GLU A 119 12.49 -0.20 -4.16
C GLU A 119 11.03 -0.61 -4.41
N ASP A 120 10.03 0.17 -3.97
CA ASP A 120 8.61 -0.27 -4.01
C ASP A 120 8.09 -0.47 -5.43
N HIS A 121 8.45 0.43 -6.35
CA HIS A 121 8.12 0.25 -7.78
C HIS A 121 8.67 -1.05 -8.36
N GLY A 122 9.72 -1.64 -7.77
CA GLY A 122 10.30 -2.89 -8.20
C GLY A 122 9.36 -4.10 -8.09
N TYR A 123 8.47 -4.12 -7.09
CA TYR A 123 7.53 -5.24 -6.90
C TYR A 123 6.15 -5.00 -7.53
N VAL A 124 5.82 -3.77 -7.92
CA VAL A 124 4.47 -3.34 -8.34
C VAL A 124 3.87 -4.22 -9.43
N ASP A 125 4.61 -4.54 -10.49
CA ASP A 125 4.08 -5.32 -11.61
C ASP A 125 3.72 -6.75 -11.19
N THR A 126 4.60 -7.37 -10.38
CA THR A 126 4.40 -8.72 -9.84
C THR A 126 3.21 -8.74 -8.89
N ALA A 127 3.12 -7.76 -7.99
CA ALA A 127 2.00 -7.61 -7.06
C ALA A 127 0.67 -7.37 -7.80
N LYS A 128 0.63 -6.49 -8.80
CA LYS A 128 -0.58 -6.24 -9.60
C LYS A 128 -1.03 -7.48 -10.38
N ALA A 129 -0.09 -8.28 -10.91
CA ALA A 129 -0.41 -9.55 -11.54
C ALA A 129 -1.07 -10.52 -10.55
N TYR A 130 -0.46 -10.69 -9.37
CA TYR A 130 -1.00 -11.51 -8.29
C TYR A 130 -2.40 -11.05 -7.84
N LEU A 131 -2.60 -9.77 -7.57
CA LEU A 131 -3.87 -9.21 -7.12
C LEU A 131 -5.00 -9.42 -8.14
N ARG A 132 -4.70 -9.29 -9.45
CA ARG A 132 -5.67 -9.59 -10.52
C ARG A 132 -6.08 -11.07 -10.53
N MET A 133 -5.12 -11.98 -10.35
CA MET A 133 -5.40 -13.42 -10.30
C MET A 133 -6.21 -13.79 -9.05
N ALA A 134 -5.83 -13.24 -7.88
CA ALA A 134 -6.55 -13.45 -6.63
C ALA A 134 -8.00 -12.95 -6.70
N GLN A 135 -8.25 -11.82 -7.38
CA GLN A 135 -9.61 -11.33 -7.62
C GLN A 135 -10.41 -12.23 -8.56
N GLN A 136 -9.81 -12.74 -9.63
CA GLN A 136 -10.46 -13.64 -10.59
C GLN A 136 -10.80 -15.02 -10.00
N GLY A 137 -10.03 -15.49 -9.01
CA GLY A 137 -10.30 -16.71 -8.26
C GLY A 137 -11.25 -16.53 -7.08
N SER A 138 -11.79 -15.32 -6.84
CA SER A 138 -12.65 -15.07 -5.68
C SER A 138 -14.06 -15.67 -5.87
N PRO A 139 -14.73 -16.13 -4.78
CA PRO A 139 -16.11 -16.64 -4.86
C PRO A 139 -17.10 -15.63 -5.47
N THR A 140 -16.83 -14.34 -5.29
CA THR A 140 -17.63 -13.25 -5.87
C THR A 140 -17.42 -13.15 -7.39
N ALA A 141 -16.18 -13.20 -7.86
CA ALA A 141 -15.88 -13.20 -9.28
C ALA A 141 -16.42 -14.46 -9.98
N GLU A 142 -16.35 -15.62 -9.31
CA GLU A 142 -16.96 -16.86 -9.79
C GLU A 142 -18.48 -16.75 -9.90
N LYS A 143 -19.15 -16.20 -8.87
CA LYS A 143 -20.61 -15.93 -8.92
C LYS A 143 -21.00 -15.01 -10.06
N GLU A 144 -20.28 -13.90 -10.27
CA GLU A 144 -20.57 -12.97 -11.37
C GLU A 144 -20.29 -13.61 -12.74
N ARG A 145 -19.25 -14.45 -12.87
CA ARG A 145 -18.98 -15.22 -14.09
C ARG A 145 -20.13 -16.19 -14.41
N ILE A 146 -20.54 -17.00 -13.43
CA ILE A 146 -21.66 -17.95 -13.58
C ILE A 146 -22.95 -17.22 -13.93
N LYS A 147 -23.23 -16.09 -13.27
CA LYS A 147 -24.41 -15.26 -13.55
C LYS A 147 -24.40 -14.74 -14.99
N ALA A 148 -23.25 -14.26 -15.48
CA ALA A 148 -23.10 -13.79 -16.85
C ALA A 148 -23.30 -14.92 -17.89
N GLU A 149 -22.73 -16.10 -17.64
CA GLU A 149 -22.91 -17.30 -18.48
C GLU A 149 -24.39 -17.74 -18.54
N LEU A 150 -25.08 -17.75 -17.39
CA LEU A 150 -26.51 -18.08 -17.30
C LEU A 150 -27.37 -17.09 -18.08
N LEU A 151 -27.10 -15.79 -17.98
CA LEU A 151 -27.83 -14.75 -18.73
C LEU A 151 -27.66 -14.92 -20.24
N GLN A 152 -26.45 -15.18 -20.72
CA GLN A 152 -26.20 -15.42 -22.15
C GLN A 152 -26.92 -16.67 -22.67
N GLU A 153 -26.96 -17.75 -21.88
CA GLU A 153 -27.67 -18.97 -22.25
C GLU A 153 -29.20 -18.76 -22.27
N LEU A 154 -29.75 -18.01 -21.32
CA LEU A 154 -31.17 -17.62 -21.31
C LEU A 154 -31.54 -16.82 -22.55
N GLU A 155 -30.72 -15.83 -22.93
CA GLU A 155 -30.94 -15.05 -24.15
C GLU A 155 -30.86 -15.92 -25.41
N ARG A 156 -29.90 -16.84 -25.49
CA ARG A 156 -29.80 -17.82 -26.59
C ARG A 156 -31.05 -18.68 -26.70
N ARG A 157 -31.57 -19.17 -25.57
CA ARG A 157 -32.80 -19.98 -25.52
C ARG A 157 -34.02 -19.19 -25.94
N GLN A 158 -34.15 -17.94 -25.50
CA GLN A 158 -35.23 -17.06 -25.90
C GLN A 158 -35.19 -16.74 -27.40
N LYS A 159 -34.01 -16.45 -27.96
CA LYS A 159 -33.84 -16.27 -29.41
C LYS A 159 -34.21 -17.52 -30.20
N LYS A 160 -33.79 -18.72 -29.77
CA LYS A 160 -34.18 -19.99 -30.39
C LYS A 160 -35.69 -20.23 -30.34
N LYS A 161 -36.34 -19.98 -29.19
CA LYS A 161 -37.81 -20.08 -29.06
C LYS A 161 -38.54 -19.10 -29.99
N GLY A 162 -38.09 -17.84 -30.06
CA GLY A 162 -38.66 -16.85 -30.96
C GLY A 162 -38.49 -17.21 -32.44
N LEU A 163 -37.35 -17.82 -32.81
CA LEU A 163 -37.11 -18.31 -34.17
C LEU A 163 -38.08 -19.46 -34.52
N LEU A 164 -38.26 -20.44 -33.63
CA LEU A 164 -39.18 -21.56 -33.85
C LEU A 164 -40.64 -21.10 -33.94
N ALA A 165 -41.06 -20.16 -33.09
CA ALA A 165 -42.42 -19.60 -33.14
C ALA A 165 -42.71 -18.91 -34.48
N ARG A 166 -41.72 -18.27 -35.10
CA ARG A 166 -41.85 -17.62 -36.43
C ARG A 166 -41.87 -18.61 -37.60
N LEU A 167 -41.27 -19.79 -37.45
CA LEU A 167 -41.18 -20.80 -38.52
C LEU A 167 -42.41 -21.71 -38.59
N PHE A 168 -43.11 -21.90 -37.46
CA PHE A 168 -44.23 -22.85 -37.35
C PHE A 168 -45.56 -22.21 -36.94
N GLY A 169 -45.61 -20.87 -36.81
CA GLY A 169 -46.82 -20.11 -36.52
C GLY A 169 -47.26 -19.26 -37.70
N SER A 170 -47.96 -19.88 -38.65
CA SER A 170 -48.88 -19.26 -39.62
C SER A 170 -50.20 -20.01 -39.56
#